data_AF-A0A4S4EMP7-F1
#
_entry.id   AF-A0A4S4EMP7-F1
#
_cell.length_a   1.000
_cell.length_b   1.000
_cell.length_c   1.000
_cell.angle_alpha   90.00
_cell.angle_beta   90.00
_cell.angle_gamma   90.00
#
_symmetry.space_group_name_H-M   'P 1'
#
loop_
_entity.id
_entity.type
_entity.pdbx_description
1 polymer ?
#
loop_
_entity_poly.entity_id
_entity_poly.type
_entity_poly.pdbx_seq_one_letter_code
_entity_poly.pdbx_strand_id
1 'polypeptide(L)'
;MRNRRPTSFHFLTTLFFYISSNVGLVTSKSTIEPCSNSNSCNALLGYTLYTDLKVSEVASLFQIDPISLLTSNSIDISYPDVDNHILPSQLFLKIPILCSCLDGIRKSLSTHYKTRPSDTLSSIADTIYAGLVSSDQIKDANSISDPSLLDVGQTLVVPLPCTCFNGTDNSLPAIYMSYVVQSLDTMAGIASRYSTTITDLMTVNSLGSVAIDAGDILAIPFSACASNYPRYASDFGLSVPNGSYAITASHCVQCSCGIGSSNLYCMPASLAVSCSSMQCGNSNLMLGNVTWQQSTAGCNVTSCSYGGYVNGTIITMLSTSLEPRCPAPQQFPPLIAPPSSVSRESLFAPAPAPSQSGGATATSPASSVVPSSGAVLGLPPTNAPSGRLTSGSSSVNPLASFPIAIVLELECFSGLELAWLFSSSDMSFSDLCPLCVHRARAPISRRVGDRRSGSGEESEARGGERVLKSLIGSNFSTQHRNNRDE
;
A
#
# COMPACT_ATOMS: atom_id res chain seq x y z
N MET A 1 71.74 13.12 15.44
CA MET A 1 70.84 13.05 14.25
C MET A 1 69.68 12.13 14.68
N ARG A 2 68.39 12.53 14.74
CA ARG A 2 67.44 12.83 13.63
C ARG A 2 67.48 11.74 12.54
N ASN A 3 66.38 11.14 12.06
CA ASN A 3 64.95 11.39 12.30
C ASN A 3 64.06 10.29 11.67
N ARG A 4 62.89 9.92 12.26
CA ARG A 4 61.62 9.41 11.61
C ARG A 4 61.70 8.11 10.73
N ARG A 5 60.64 7.32 10.50
CA ARG A 5 59.20 7.27 10.89
C ARG A 5 58.63 5.88 10.54
N PRO A 6 57.59 5.37 11.24
CA PRO A 6 56.63 4.43 10.67
C PRO A 6 55.32 5.17 10.32
N THR A 7 54.94 5.25 9.05
CA THR A 7 53.70 5.91 8.59
C THR A 7 53.00 5.13 7.47
N SER A 8 52.48 3.94 7.79
CA SER A 8 51.65 3.17 6.85
C SER A 8 50.38 2.57 7.47
N PHE A 9 50.28 2.44 8.80
CA PHE A 9 49.14 1.76 9.44
C PHE A 9 47.93 2.68 9.71
N HIS A 10 48.16 3.98 9.94
CA HIS A 10 47.08 4.94 10.16
C HIS A 10 46.25 5.24 8.90
N PHE A 11 46.83 5.10 7.70
CA PHE A 11 46.14 5.49 6.46
C PHE A 11 45.03 4.50 6.07
N LEU A 12 45.18 3.21 6.40
CA LEU A 12 44.14 2.21 6.19
C LEU A 12 42.98 2.37 7.18
N THR A 13 43.26 2.66 8.45
CA THR A 13 42.22 2.84 9.47
C THR A 13 41.44 4.14 9.26
N THR A 14 42.06 5.22 8.81
CA THR A 14 41.33 6.44 8.42
C THR A 14 40.47 6.23 7.17
N LEU A 15 40.91 5.40 6.20
CA LEU A 15 40.10 5.09 5.03
C LEU A 15 38.86 4.24 5.39
N PHE A 16 39.00 3.29 6.32
CA PHE A 16 37.88 2.47 6.80
C PHE A 16 36.84 3.30 7.59
N PHE A 17 37.29 4.29 8.38
CA PHE A 17 36.41 5.25 9.07
C PHE A 17 35.74 6.28 8.12
N TYR A 18 36.33 6.57 6.95
CA TYR A 18 35.75 7.47 5.95
C TYR A 18 34.63 6.81 5.12
N ILE A 19 34.60 5.47 5.06
CA ILE A 19 33.55 4.72 4.35
C ILE A 19 32.31 4.53 5.24
N SER A 20 32.46 4.52 6.57
CA SER A 20 31.34 4.37 7.53
C SER A 20 30.65 5.67 7.93
N SER A 21 31.06 6.83 7.40
CA SER A 21 30.54 8.16 7.77
C SER A 21 29.57 8.78 6.74
N ASN A 22 29.21 8.05 5.68
CA ASN A 22 28.13 8.42 4.74
C ASN A 22 26.90 7.52 4.89
N VAL A 23 26.48 7.25 6.13
CA VAL A 23 25.05 7.00 6.37
C VAL A 23 24.37 8.38 6.27
N GLY A 24 23.96 8.74 5.06
CA GLY A 24 23.11 9.89 4.86
C GLY A 24 21.85 9.72 5.71
N LEU A 25 21.53 10.72 6.52
CA LEU A 25 20.29 10.76 7.29
C LEU A 25 19.14 10.95 6.28
N VAL A 26 18.63 9.82 5.76
CA VAL A 26 17.47 9.80 4.86
C VAL A 26 16.25 10.17 5.70
N THR A 27 15.89 11.45 5.68
CA THR A 27 14.65 11.92 6.29
C THR A 27 13.49 11.50 5.40
N SER A 28 12.84 10.39 5.74
CA SER A 28 11.62 9.96 5.06
C SER A 28 10.56 11.06 5.16
N LYS A 29 9.93 11.35 4.02
CA LYS A 29 8.76 12.22 3.91
C LYS A 29 7.53 11.37 4.20
N SER A 30 6.59 11.88 4.97
CA SER A 30 5.32 11.20 5.22
C SER A 30 4.16 12.17 4.99
N THR A 31 3.10 11.68 4.34
CA THR A 31 1.88 12.45 4.11
C THR A 31 1.03 12.47 5.38
N ILE A 32 0.97 13.63 6.04
CA ILE A 32 0.18 13.85 7.24
C ILE A 32 -1.13 14.54 6.86
N GLU A 33 -2.26 13.88 7.12
CA GLU A 33 -3.59 14.50 7.10
C GLU A 33 -3.88 15.12 8.49
N PRO A 34 -3.95 16.46 8.60
CA PRO A 34 -4.42 17.13 9.81
C PRO A 34 -5.93 16.96 9.94
N CYS A 35 -6.42 16.85 11.18
CA CYS A 35 -7.82 16.60 11.46
C CYS A 35 -8.28 17.36 12.72
N SER A 36 -9.59 17.64 12.78
CA SER A 36 -10.22 18.38 13.89
C SER A 36 -11.54 17.76 14.35
N ASN A 37 -12.01 16.70 13.69
CA ASN A 37 -13.23 15.97 14.03
C ASN A 37 -12.90 14.62 14.68
N SER A 38 -13.75 14.14 15.57
CA SER A 38 -13.59 12.83 16.22
C SER A 38 -14.04 11.66 15.33
N ASN A 39 -14.08 11.84 14.01
CA ASN A 39 -14.61 10.84 13.07
C ASN A 39 -13.54 9.81 12.75
N SER A 40 -13.92 8.53 12.67
CA SER A 40 -13.08 7.47 12.11
C SER A 40 -13.41 7.21 10.64
N CYS A 41 -12.52 6.50 9.95
CA CYS A 41 -12.64 6.16 8.53
C CYS A 41 -11.80 4.93 8.19
N ASN A 42 -12.20 4.18 7.15
CA ASN A 42 -11.45 3.03 6.67
C ASN A 42 -10.24 3.50 5.84
N ALA A 43 -9.07 2.92 6.11
CA ALA A 43 -7.85 3.14 5.35
C ALA A 43 -7.12 1.81 5.14
N LEU A 44 -6.09 1.82 4.31
CA LEU A 44 -5.21 0.67 4.08
C LEU A 44 -3.78 1.00 4.52
N LEU A 45 -3.01 -0.03 4.86
CA LEU A 45 -1.54 0.02 4.89
C LEU A 45 -0.99 -0.92 3.83
N GLY A 46 0.03 -0.47 3.11
CA GLY A 46 0.86 -1.31 2.28
C GLY A 46 1.99 -1.89 3.12
N TYR A 47 1.94 -3.19 3.38
CA TYR A 47 2.87 -3.89 4.27
C TYR A 47 3.59 -5.02 3.53
N THR A 48 4.91 -5.09 3.68
CA THR A 48 5.74 -6.16 3.12
C THR A 48 6.18 -7.11 4.24
N LEU A 49 5.94 -8.42 4.08
CA LEU A 49 6.30 -9.40 5.11
C LEU A 49 7.82 -9.49 5.33
N TYR A 50 8.27 -9.26 6.57
CA TYR A 50 9.69 -9.38 6.95
C TYR A 50 10.18 -10.83 7.04
N THR A 51 9.28 -11.78 7.25
CA THR A 51 9.54 -13.22 7.34
C THR A 51 8.31 -13.99 6.86
N ASP A 52 8.47 -15.30 6.61
CA ASP A 52 7.34 -16.19 6.36
C ASP A 52 6.46 -16.24 7.63
N LEU A 53 5.15 -15.95 7.49
CA LEU A 53 4.18 -15.87 8.60
C LEU A 53 2.84 -16.48 8.21
N LYS A 54 2.11 -17.05 9.17
CA LYS A 54 0.72 -17.46 8.93
C LYS A 54 -0.21 -16.27 8.73
N VAL A 55 -1.29 -16.45 7.98
CA VAL A 55 -2.36 -15.43 7.85
C VAL A 55 -2.84 -14.93 9.22
N SER A 56 -3.09 -15.86 10.16
CA SER A 56 -3.46 -15.55 11.55
C SER A 56 -2.40 -14.78 12.34
N GLU A 57 -1.11 -14.97 12.08
CA GLU A 57 -0.02 -14.22 12.72
C GLU A 57 0.07 -12.80 12.17
N VAL A 58 -0.09 -12.61 10.86
CA VAL A 58 -0.14 -11.28 10.22
C VAL A 58 -1.39 -10.51 10.68
N ALA A 59 -2.55 -11.17 10.75
CA ALA A 59 -3.77 -10.56 11.27
C ALA A 59 -3.63 -10.16 12.75
N SER A 60 -3.00 -11.02 13.57
CA SER A 60 -2.70 -10.72 14.96
C SER A 60 -1.70 -9.57 15.13
N LEU A 61 -0.74 -9.40 14.22
CA LEU A 61 0.26 -8.32 14.26
C LEU A 61 -0.38 -6.93 14.14
N PHE A 62 -1.49 -6.79 13.41
CA PHE A 62 -2.20 -5.53 13.23
C PHE A 62 -3.49 -5.42 14.06
N GLN A 63 -3.86 -6.46 14.81
CA GLN A 63 -5.13 -6.59 15.53
C GLN A 63 -6.36 -6.50 14.60
N ILE A 64 -6.30 -7.22 13.48
CA ILE A 64 -7.38 -7.30 12.49
C ILE A 64 -7.91 -8.72 12.34
N ASP A 65 -9.03 -8.85 11.64
CA ASP A 65 -9.63 -10.13 11.28
C ASP A 65 -8.87 -10.82 10.11
N PRO A 66 -8.53 -12.13 10.21
CA PRO A 66 -7.87 -12.87 9.12
C PRO A 66 -8.62 -12.86 7.79
N ILE A 67 -9.95 -12.94 7.81
CA ILE A 67 -10.76 -12.98 6.58
C ILE A 67 -10.82 -11.60 5.93
N SER A 68 -10.86 -10.53 6.74
CA SER A 68 -10.71 -9.14 6.26
C SER A 68 -9.34 -8.91 5.60
N LEU A 69 -8.25 -9.44 6.17
CA LEU A 69 -6.92 -9.42 5.56
C LEU A 69 -6.91 -10.11 4.18
N LEU A 70 -7.49 -11.32 4.08
CA LEU A 70 -7.53 -12.07 2.83
C LEU A 70 -8.39 -11.38 1.76
N THR A 71 -9.60 -10.93 2.12
CA THR A 71 -10.54 -10.29 1.18
C THR A 71 -10.04 -8.92 0.67
N SER A 72 -9.36 -8.14 1.51
CA SER A 72 -8.65 -6.90 1.12
C SER A 72 -7.59 -7.14 0.02
N ASN A 73 -7.01 -8.34 -0.01
CA ASN A 73 -6.00 -8.77 -0.98
C ASN A 73 -6.55 -9.65 -2.12
N SER A 74 -7.89 -9.77 -2.23
CA SER A 74 -8.56 -10.63 -3.21
C SER A 74 -8.14 -12.10 -3.16
N ILE A 75 -7.72 -12.58 -1.97
CA ILE A 75 -7.37 -13.98 -1.75
C ILE A 75 -8.66 -14.78 -1.52
N ASP A 76 -8.73 -15.96 -2.13
CA ASP A 76 -9.87 -16.87 -2.04
C ASP A 76 -10.01 -17.48 -0.64
N ILE A 77 -11.09 -17.10 0.05
CA ILE A 77 -11.43 -17.55 1.41
C ILE A 77 -12.17 -18.90 1.44
N SER A 78 -12.43 -19.53 0.30
CA SER A 78 -13.04 -20.86 0.22
C SER A 78 -12.06 -22.02 0.49
N TYR A 79 -10.76 -21.73 0.56
CA TYR A 79 -9.73 -22.72 0.85
C TYR A 79 -9.81 -23.20 2.31
N PRO A 80 -9.71 -24.52 2.57
CA PRO A 80 -9.72 -25.05 3.92
C PRO A 80 -8.46 -24.63 4.69
N ASP A 81 -8.61 -24.34 5.98
CA ASP A 81 -7.53 -23.95 6.91
C ASP A 81 -6.73 -22.70 6.47
N VAL A 82 -7.35 -21.80 5.71
CA VAL A 82 -6.69 -20.60 5.15
C VAL A 82 -6.05 -19.69 6.22
N ASP A 83 -6.58 -19.67 7.45
CA ASP A 83 -6.02 -18.91 8.59
C ASP A 83 -4.64 -19.42 9.04
N ASN A 84 -4.32 -20.68 8.78
CA ASN A 84 -3.02 -21.30 9.08
C ASN A 84 -2.08 -21.36 7.87
N HIS A 85 -2.53 -20.95 6.68
CA HIS A 85 -1.70 -20.88 5.49
C HIS A 85 -0.50 -19.95 5.70
N ILE A 86 0.68 -20.37 5.24
CA ILE A 86 1.93 -19.62 5.40
C ILE A 86 2.11 -18.70 4.19
N LEU A 87 2.11 -17.40 4.44
CA LEU A 87 2.43 -16.37 3.47
C LEU A 87 3.96 -16.17 3.43
N PRO A 88 4.58 -16.14 2.23
CA PRO A 88 6.03 -16.01 2.10
C PRO A 88 6.51 -14.59 2.43
N SER A 89 7.71 -14.50 2.99
CA SER A 89 8.50 -13.28 3.13
C SER A 89 8.59 -12.50 1.82
N GLN A 90 8.68 -11.17 1.94
CA GLN A 90 8.63 -10.20 0.82
C GLN A 90 7.29 -10.15 0.05
N LEU A 91 6.26 -10.86 0.48
CA LEU A 91 4.89 -10.64 -0.02
C LEU A 91 4.38 -9.28 0.44
N PHE A 92 3.88 -8.49 -0.51
CA PHE A 92 3.18 -7.24 -0.25
C PHE A 92 1.68 -7.47 -0.02
N LEU A 93 1.14 -6.89 1.04
CA LEU A 93 -0.24 -7.03 1.49
C LEU A 93 -0.88 -5.66 1.76
N LYS A 94 -2.15 -5.53 1.40
CA LYS A 94 -3.05 -4.43 1.78
C LYS A 94 -3.72 -4.76 3.11
N ILE A 95 -3.29 -4.13 4.19
CA ILE A 95 -3.83 -4.34 5.53
C ILE A 95 -4.99 -3.35 5.77
N PRO A 96 -6.24 -3.79 5.96
CA PRO A 96 -7.34 -2.90 6.30
C PRO A 96 -7.21 -2.40 7.74
N ILE A 97 -7.27 -1.08 7.95
CA ILE A 97 -7.18 -0.46 9.27
C ILE A 97 -8.27 0.60 9.49
N LEU A 98 -8.61 0.83 10.75
CA LEU A 98 -9.45 1.97 11.14
C LEU A 98 -8.55 3.17 11.47
N CYS A 99 -8.77 4.28 10.78
CA CYS A 99 -8.04 5.51 10.94
C CYS A 99 -8.85 6.51 11.77
N SER A 100 -8.25 7.07 12.82
CA SER A 100 -8.90 7.99 13.77
C SER A 100 -8.17 9.32 13.84
N CYS A 101 -8.86 10.37 14.25
CA CYS A 101 -8.23 11.66 14.53
C CYS A 101 -7.72 11.71 15.96
N LEU A 102 -6.40 11.84 16.14
CA LEU A 102 -5.73 11.80 17.43
C LEU A 102 -4.59 12.82 17.46
N ASP A 103 -4.56 13.69 18.47
CA ASP A 103 -3.59 14.79 18.59
C ASP A 103 -3.57 15.74 17.36
N GLY A 104 -4.73 15.88 16.70
CA GLY A 104 -4.89 16.71 15.49
C GLY A 104 -4.36 16.09 14.20
N ILE A 105 -3.94 14.82 14.23
CA ILE A 105 -3.39 14.07 13.08
C ILE A 105 -4.15 12.75 12.89
N ARG A 106 -4.31 12.32 11.64
CA ARG A 106 -4.80 10.99 11.30
C ARG A 106 -3.77 9.90 11.60
N LYS A 107 -4.11 8.98 12.49
CA LYS A 107 -3.30 7.79 12.83
C LYS A 107 -4.18 6.66 13.37
N SER A 108 -3.68 5.43 13.28
CA SER A 108 -4.30 4.25 13.90
C SER A 108 -3.50 3.85 15.13
N LEU A 109 -4.18 3.69 16.27
CA LEU A 109 -3.61 3.20 17.53
C LEU A 109 -4.21 1.85 17.97
N SER A 110 -4.95 1.15 17.10
CA SER A 110 -5.46 -0.19 17.41
C SER A 110 -4.37 -1.26 17.47
N THR A 111 -3.20 -0.96 16.91
CA THR A 111 -2.11 -1.91 16.81
C THR A 111 -1.24 -1.92 18.07
N HIS A 112 -1.06 -3.12 18.62
CA HIS A 112 -0.35 -3.38 19.87
C HIS A 112 0.70 -4.48 19.66
N TYR A 113 1.97 -4.14 19.89
CA TYR A 113 3.08 -5.08 19.78
C TYR A 113 3.55 -5.55 21.16
N LYS A 114 3.71 -6.85 21.37
CA LYS A 114 4.29 -7.40 22.60
C LYS A 114 5.77 -7.71 22.38
N THR A 115 6.63 -7.02 23.13
CA THR A 115 8.10 -7.14 23.02
C THR A 115 8.60 -8.56 23.32
N ARG A 116 9.62 -8.94 22.58
CA ARG A 116 10.34 -10.22 22.62
C ARG A 116 11.78 -9.97 23.11
N PRO A 117 12.49 -11.02 23.55
CA PRO A 117 13.91 -10.90 23.89
C PRO A 117 14.71 -10.34 22.72
N SER A 118 15.55 -9.33 23.00
CA SER A 118 16.41 -8.64 22.01
C SER A 118 15.71 -7.70 21.03
N ASP A 119 14.44 -7.37 21.21
CA ASP A 119 13.80 -6.30 20.45
C ASP A 119 14.38 -4.92 20.81
N THR A 120 14.49 -4.05 19.81
CA THR A 120 14.72 -2.61 19.96
C THR A 120 13.59 -1.83 19.29
N LEU A 121 13.40 -0.55 19.65
CA LEU A 121 12.41 0.28 18.95
C LEU A 121 12.68 0.40 17.44
N SER A 122 13.96 0.36 17.03
CA SER A 122 14.34 0.31 15.61
C SER A 122 14.04 -1.03 14.95
N SER A 123 14.33 -2.18 15.58
CA SER A 123 14.00 -3.48 14.97
C SER A 123 12.49 -3.68 14.82
N ILE A 124 11.70 -3.16 15.77
CA ILE A 124 10.24 -3.17 15.68
C ILE A 124 9.77 -2.25 14.54
N ALA A 125 10.24 -1.00 14.49
CA ALA A 125 9.87 -0.01 13.46
C ALA A 125 10.28 -0.45 12.04
N ASP A 126 11.58 -0.65 11.83
CA ASP A 126 12.20 -0.77 10.51
C ASP A 126 12.02 -2.18 9.93
N THR A 127 12.11 -3.21 10.78
CA THR A 127 11.99 -4.62 10.34
C THR A 127 10.58 -5.16 10.50
N ILE A 128 10.01 -5.14 11.71
CA ILE A 128 8.71 -5.82 11.98
C ILE A 128 7.55 -5.09 11.31
N TYR A 129 7.52 -3.75 11.39
CA TYR A 129 6.51 -2.92 10.72
C TYR A 129 6.97 -2.35 9.37
N ALA A 130 8.08 -2.85 8.82
CA ALA A 130 8.60 -2.51 7.49
C ALA A 130 8.73 -0.99 7.22
N GLY A 131 9.07 -0.19 8.24
CA GLY A 131 9.22 1.25 8.13
C GLY A 131 7.91 2.04 8.09
N LEU A 132 6.75 1.43 8.35
CA LEU A 132 5.46 2.13 8.46
C LEU A 132 5.43 3.15 9.61
N VAL A 133 6.30 3.02 10.59
CA VAL A 133 6.38 3.86 11.80
C VAL A 133 7.85 3.99 12.19
N SER A 134 8.26 5.11 12.80
CA SER A 134 9.62 5.29 13.29
C SER A 134 9.79 4.87 14.77
N SER A 135 11.02 4.58 15.17
CA SER A 135 11.36 4.31 16.57
C SER A 135 10.96 5.44 17.53
N ASP A 136 11.11 6.70 17.10
CA ASP A 136 10.67 7.88 17.85
C ASP A 136 9.15 7.96 17.97
N GLN A 137 8.38 7.63 16.92
CA GLN A 137 6.92 7.60 17.00
C GLN A 137 6.44 6.54 18.00
N ILE A 138 7.06 5.36 18.04
CA ILE A 138 6.74 4.33 19.05
C ILE A 138 7.14 4.83 20.46
N LYS A 139 8.34 5.40 20.61
CA LYS A 139 8.83 5.96 21.89
C LYS A 139 7.88 7.00 22.46
N ASP A 140 7.48 7.98 21.64
CA ASP A 140 6.63 9.10 22.03
C ASP A 140 5.20 8.62 22.36
N ALA A 141 4.62 7.72 21.54
CA ALA A 141 3.29 7.16 21.77
C ALA A 141 3.19 6.30 23.04
N ASN A 142 4.32 5.77 23.54
CA ASN A 142 4.38 4.96 24.75
C ASN A 142 5.03 5.70 25.94
N SER A 143 5.39 6.98 25.78
CA SER A 143 6.09 7.78 26.80
C SER A 143 7.36 7.11 27.36
N ILE A 144 8.15 6.48 26.48
CA ILE A 144 9.36 5.74 26.86
C ILE A 144 10.51 6.74 27.11
N SER A 145 10.97 6.81 28.35
CA SER A 145 12.07 7.70 28.77
C SER A 145 13.45 7.27 28.26
N ASP A 146 13.73 5.97 28.20
CA ASP A 146 14.98 5.40 27.71
C ASP A 146 14.70 4.34 26.64
N PRO A 147 14.97 4.63 25.35
CA PRO A 147 14.70 3.70 24.25
C PRO A 147 15.67 2.51 24.20
N SER A 148 16.72 2.48 25.03
CA SER A 148 17.66 1.36 25.12
C SER A 148 17.22 0.25 26.09
N LEU A 149 16.20 0.52 26.90
CA LEU A 149 15.66 -0.41 27.90
C LEU A 149 14.19 -0.74 27.57
N LEU A 150 13.98 -1.83 26.82
CA LEU A 150 12.66 -2.42 26.61
C LEU A 150 12.51 -3.68 27.46
N ASP A 151 11.49 -3.71 28.32
CA ASP A 151 11.17 -4.88 29.12
C ASP A 151 10.55 -5.97 28.24
N VAL A 152 10.93 -7.23 28.44
CA VAL A 152 10.39 -8.37 27.68
C VAL A 152 8.93 -8.63 28.07
N GLY A 153 8.05 -8.70 27.09
CA GLY A 153 6.61 -8.89 27.27
C GLY A 153 5.82 -7.61 27.56
N GLN A 154 6.46 -6.44 27.51
CA GLN A 154 5.82 -5.13 27.49
C GLN A 154 4.92 -5.00 26.24
N THR A 155 3.72 -4.45 26.41
CA THR A 155 2.84 -4.12 25.28
C THR A 155 3.05 -2.68 24.88
N LEU A 156 3.49 -2.47 23.63
CA LEU A 156 3.70 -1.16 23.01
C LEU A 156 2.53 -0.83 22.07
N VAL A 157 2.01 0.38 22.15
CA VAL A 157 1.13 0.96 21.12
C VAL A 157 1.96 1.31 19.89
N VAL A 158 1.52 0.91 18.71
CA VAL A 158 2.22 1.17 17.44
C VAL A 158 1.40 2.18 16.63
N PRO A 159 1.81 3.46 16.56
CA PRO A 159 1.04 4.49 15.88
C PRO A 159 1.23 4.43 14.36
N LEU A 160 0.35 3.72 13.67
CA LEU A 160 0.45 3.55 12.22
C LEU A 160 -0.14 4.76 11.48
N PRO A 161 0.55 5.32 10.46
CA PRO A 161 0.09 6.48 9.72
C PRO A 161 -1.03 6.08 8.77
N CYS A 162 -2.05 6.93 8.67
CA CYS A 162 -3.19 6.69 7.79
C CYS A 162 -3.76 8.01 7.30
N THR A 163 -4.41 7.97 6.14
CA THR A 163 -5.14 9.09 5.55
C THR A 163 -6.48 8.58 5.03
N CYS A 164 -7.43 9.49 4.87
CA CYS A 164 -8.78 9.20 4.42
C CYS A 164 -9.36 10.32 3.56
N PHE A 165 -9.02 11.58 3.84
CA PHE A 165 -9.54 12.77 3.16
C PHE A 165 -11.09 12.76 2.98
N ASN A 166 -11.80 12.42 4.06
CA ASN A 166 -13.27 12.21 4.10
C ASN A 166 -13.83 11.05 3.24
N GLY A 167 -12.98 10.12 2.78
CA GLY A 167 -13.37 8.96 1.99
C GLY A 167 -13.67 9.28 0.52
N THR A 168 -13.15 10.41 0.02
CA THR A 168 -13.37 10.83 -1.36
C THR A 168 -12.09 11.37 -2.00
N ASP A 169 -11.94 11.11 -3.30
CA ASP A 169 -11.00 11.79 -4.18
C ASP A 169 -11.78 12.38 -5.36
N ASN A 170 -11.50 13.61 -5.76
CA ASN A 170 -12.18 14.29 -6.88
C ASN A 170 -13.73 14.21 -6.84
N SER A 171 -14.31 14.19 -5.63
CA SER A 171 -15.75 13.97 -5.33
C SER A 171 -16.31 12.57 -5.63
N LEU A 172 -15.46 11.60 -5.96
CA LEU A 172 -15.79 10.17 -6.08
C LEU A 172 -15.36 9.42 -4.81
N PRO A 173 -15.97 8.28 -4.46
CA PRO A 173 -15.55 7.51 -3.29
C PRO A 173 -14.12 6.97 -3.47
N ALA A 174 -13.29 7.13 -2.44
CA ALA A 174 -11.90 6.71 -2.45
C ALA A 174 -11.46 6.14 -1.10
N ILE A 175 -10.46 5.27 -1.13
CA ILE A 175 -9.77 4.75 0.05
C ILE A 175 -8.28 4.97 -0.18
N TYR A 176 -7.57 5.41 0.86
CA TYR A 176 -6.15 5.70 0.77
C TYR A 176 -5.33 4.61 1.46
N MET A 177 -4.20 4.26 0.85
CA MET A 177 -3.23 3.32 1.41
C MET A 177 -1.94 4.04 1.76
N SER A 178 -1.48 3.93 3.01
CA SER A 178 -0.12 4.36 3.38
C SER A 178 0.90 3.36 2.82
N TYR A 179 1.79 3.80 1.94
CA TYR A 179 2.76 2.96 1.22
C TYR A 179 4.18 3.40 1.49
N VAL A 180 5.02 2.50 2.01
CA VAL A 180 6.46 2.73 2.20
C VAL A 180 7.21 2.50 0.89
N VAL A 181 7.78 3.56 0.32
CA VAL A 181 8.56 3.55 -0.92
C VAL A 181 9.81 2.69 -0.78
N GLN A 182 10.02 1.78 -1.72
CA GLN A 182 11.15 0.86 -1.78
C GLN A 182 12.29 1.42 -2.66
N SER A 183 13.51 0.91 -2.47
CA SER A 183 14.72 1.43 -3.14
C SER A 183 14.77 1.32 -4.67
N LEU A 184 13.80 0.65 -5.30
CA LEU A 184 13.66 0.51 -6.75
C LEU A 184 12.37 1.14 -7.30
N ASP A 185 11.55 1.74 -6.45
CA ASP A 185 10.33 2.38 -6.88
C ASP A 185 10.59 3.68 -7.63
N THR A 186 9.64 4.03 -8.48
CA THR A 186 9.56 5.34 -9.14
C THR A 186 8.12 5.81 -9.07
N MET A 187 7.90 7.14 -9.02
CA MET A 187 6.56 7.72 -9.01
C MET A 187 5.68 7.19 -10.15
N ALA A 188 6.25 7.00 -11.35
CA ALA A 188 5.57 6.42 -12.50
C ALA A 188 5.24 4.92 -12.30
N GLY A 189 6.15 4.14 -11.72
CA GLY A 189 5.94 2.73 -11.40
C GLY A 189 4.85 2.51 -10.35
N ILE A 190 4.84 3.32 -9.29
CA ILE A 190 3.79 3.32 -8.25
C ILE A 190 2.44 3.70 -8.87
N ALA A 191 2.38 4.79 -9.65
CA ALA A 191 1.15 5.22 -10.33
C ALA A 191 0.58 4.11 -11.22
N SER A 192 1.43 3.52 -12.07
CA SER A 192 1.03 2.41 -12.96
C SER A 192 0.61 1.15 -12.19
N ARG A 193 1.25 0.82 -11.07
CA ARG A 193 0.92 -0.35 -10.25
C ARG A 193 -0.48 -0.24 -9.63
N TYR A 194 -0.82 0.94 -9.12
CA TYR A 194 -2.08 1.16 -8.39
C TYR A 194 -3.18 1.81 -9.24
N SER A 195 -2.98 1.93 -10.56
CA SER A 195 -3.94 2.49 -11.51
C SER A 195 -4.39 3.93 -11.18
N THR A 196 -3.47 4.72 -10.63
CA THR A 196 -3.62 6.18 -10.38
C THR A 196 -2.70 6.96 -11.33
N THR A 197 -2.71 8.28 -11.27
CA THR A 197 -1.86 9.15 -12.09
C THR A 197 -0.73 9.78 -11.26
N ILE A 198 0.38 10.13 -11.92
CA ILE A 198 1.49 10.87 -11.26
C ILE A 198 0.99 12.19 -10.68
N THR A 199 0.10 12.89 -11.40
CA THR A 199 -0.51 14.16 -10.96
C THR A 199 -1.39 14.00 -9.73
N ASP A 200 -2.16 12.91 -9.66
CA ASP A 200 -3.02 12.58 -8.52
C ASP A 200 -2.19 12.23 -7.28
N LEU A 201 -1.20 11.33 -7.42
CA LEU A 201 -0.23 11.04 -6.38
C LEU A 201 0.48 12.30 -5.87
N MET A 202 0.98 13.16 -6.75
CA MET A 202 1.62 14.42 -6.34
C MET A 202 0.65 15.35 -5.60
N THR A 203 -0.62 15.41 -6.02
CA THR A 203 -1.63 16.27 -5.39
C THR A 203 -2.02 15.78 -4.00
N VAL A 204 -2.40 14.49 -3.88
CA VAL A 204 -2.76 13.83 -2.61
C VAL A 204 -1.62 13.92 -1.59
N ASN A 205 -0.38 13.74 -2.04
CA ASN A 205 0.81 13.78 -1.18
C ASN A 205 1.41 15.19 -1.04
N SER A 206 0.82 16.22 -1.66
CA SER A 206 1.32 17.61 -1.67
C SER A 206 2.78 17.76 -2.12
N LEU A 207 3.24 16.89 -3.03
CA LEU A 207 4.63 16.84 -3.52
C LEU A 207 4.87 17.87 -4.62
N GLY A 208 5.88 18.73 -4.42
CA GLY A 208 6.31 19.71 -5.43
C GLY A 208 7.10 19.12 -6.61
N SER A 209 7.47 17.83 -6.55
CA SER A 209 8.17 17.13 -7.64
C SER A 209 7.88 15.63 -7.60
N VAL A 210 8.31 14.89 -8.63
CA VAL A 210 8.23 13.42 -8.69
C VAL A 210 9.34 12.70 -7.92
N ALA A 211 10.22 13.43 -7.22
CA ALA A 211 11.31 12.84 -6.45
C ALA A 211 10.78 12.21 -5.15
N ILE A 212 10.97 10.90 -5.04
CA ILE A 212 10.63 10.07 -3.88
C ILE A 212 11.88 9.29 -3.47
N ASP A 213 12.08 9.12 -2.18
CA ASP A 213 13.22 8.44 -1.59
C ASP A 213 12.77 7.15 -0.88
N ALA A 214 13.65 6.17 -0.77
CA ALA A 214 13.34 4.93 -0.05
C ALA A 214 13.00 5.24 1.42
N GLY A 215 11.89 4.68 1.91
CA GLY A 215 11.33 4.97 3.23
C GLY A 215 10.33 6.13 3.26
N ASP A 216 10.15 6.90 2.18
CA ASP A 216 9.03 7.86 2.10
C ASP A 216 7.68 7.10 2.24
N ILE A 217 6.72 7.67 2.98
CA ILE A 217 5.38 7.11 3.19
C ILE A 217 4.36 7.92 2.40
N LEU A 218 3.87 7.35 1.31
CA LEU A 218 2.90 7.97 0.40
C LEU A 218 1.47 7.49 0.69
N ALA A 219 0.52 8.41 0.68
CA ALA A 219 -0.91 8.11 0.57
C ALA A 219 -1.25 7.81 -0.90
N ILE A 220 -1.55 6.55 -1.20
CA ILE A 220 -1.95 6.08 -2.53
C ILE A 220 -3.49 6.06 -2.61
N PRO A 221 -4.13 6.86 -3.48
CA PRO A 221 -5.58 6.84 -3.67
C PRO A 221 -6.00 5.61 -4.47
N PHE A 222 -7.03 4.92 -3.98
CA PHE A 222 -7.78 3.91 -4.72
C PHE A 222 -9.20 4.43 -4.96
N SER A 223 -9.69 4.33 -6.19
CA SER A 223 -11.12 4.39 -6.44
C SER A 223 -11.83 3.29 -5.64
N ALA A 224 -13.01 3.59 -5.09
CA ALA A 224 -13.74 2.68 -4.24
C ALA A 224 -15.25 2.66 -4.56
N CYS A 225 -15.90 1.59 -4.14
CA CYS A 225 -17.36 1.49 -4.10
C CYS A 225 -17.81 1.76 -2.67
N ALA A 226 -18.55 2.84 -2.45
CA ALA A 226 -19.15 3.14 -1.15
C ALA A 226 -20.55 2.53 -1.03
N SER A 227 -20.85 1.99 0.15
CA SER A 227 -22.20 1.63 0.53
C SER A 227 -23.06 2.87 0.83
N ASN A 228 -24.38 2.73 0.70
CA ASN A 228 -25.35 3.70 1.17
C ASN A 228 -26.24 3.07 2.26
N TYR A 229 -25.61 2.39 3.22
CA TYR A 229 -26.33 1.76 4.33
C TYR A 229 -26.83 2.81 5.33
N PRO A 230 -27.88 2.51 6.12
CA PRO A 230 -28.38 3.45 7.11
C PRO A 230 -27.35 3.72 8.22
N ARG A 231 -27.36 4.95 8.79
CA ARG A 231 -26.45 5.33 9.90
C ARG A 231 -26.57 4.51 11.19
N TYR A 232 -27.62 3.70 11.32
CA TYR A 232 -27.81 2.77 12.44
C TYR A 232 -27.29 1.35 12.15
N ALA A 233 -26.80 1.09 10.93
CA ALA A 233 -26.12 -0.15 10.60
C ALA A 233 -24.69 -0.12 11.16
N SER A 234 -24.25 -1.26 11.69
CA SER A 234 -22.90 -1.43 12.25
C SER A 234 -21.78 -1.33 11.20
N ASP A 235 -22.13 -1.54 9.93
CA ASP A 235 -21.28 -1.39 8.76
C ASP A 235 -21.64 -0.14 7.92
N PHE A 236 -22.24 0.87 8.56
CA PHE A 236 -22.40 2.19 7.96
C PHE A 236 -21.05 2.74 7.46
N GLY A 237 -21.03 3.22 6.21
CA GLY A 237 -19.81 3.73 5.60
C GLY A 237 -18.84 2.63 5.14
N LEU A 238 -19.27 1.36 5.04
CA LEU A 238 -18.51 0.33 4.34
C LEU A 238 -18.13 0.82 2.95
N SER A 239 -16.84 0.80 2.65
CA SER A 239 -16.25 1.16 1.38
C SER A 239 -15.26 0.07 0.98
N VAL A 240 -15.25 -0.31 -0.29
CA VAL A 240 -14.39 -1.39 -0.80
C VAL A 240 -13.53 -0.85 -1.94
N PRO A 241 -12.19 -0.99 -1.88
CA PRO A 241 -11.31 -0.60 -2.96
C PRO A 241 -11.63 -1.32 -4.26
N ASN A 242 -11.47 -0.62 -5.38
CA ASN A 242 -11.64 -1.20 -6.71
C ASN A 242 -10.68 -2.38 -6.91
N GLY A 243 -11.23 -3.51 -7.37
CA GLY A 243 -10.50 -4.76 -7.57
C GLY A 243 -10.31 -5.60 -6.31
N SER A 244 -10.92 -5.23 -5.17
CA SER A 244 -10.88 -6.03 -3.94
C SER A 244 -12.26 -6.33 -3.36
N TYR A 245 -12.24 -7.05 -2.24
CA TYR A 245 -13.40 -7.46 -1.48
C TYR A 245 -13.33 -6.92 -0.04
N ALA A 246 -14.46 -6.97 0.66
CA ALA A 246 -14.53 -6.82 2.10
C ALA A 246 -15.55 -7.81 2.67
N ILE A 247 -15.36 -8.20 3.92
CA ILE A 247 -16.28 -9.06 4.67
C ILE A 247 -17.06 -8.21 5.69
N THR A 248 -18.37 -8.46 5.81
CA THR A 248 -19.26 -7.77 6.77
C THR A 248 -20.31 -8.75 7.33
N ALA A 249 -21.19 -8.25 8.21
CA ALA A 249 -22.27 -9.00 8.86
C ALA A 249 -21.80 -10.26 9.59
N SER A 250 -20.78 -10.16 10.45
CA SER A 250 -20.20 -11.32 11.17
C SER A 250 -19.82 -12.48 10.24
N HIS A 251 -19.02 -12.16 9.21
CA HIS A 251 -18.50 -13.10 8.21
C HIS A 251 -19.55 -13.74 7.28
N CYS A 252 -20.79 -13.24 7.30
CA CYS A 252 -21.87 -13.76 6.48
C CYS A 252 -21.96 -13.15 5.09
N VAL A 253 -21.56 -11.89 4.91
CA VAL A 253 -21.72 -11.16 3.64
C VAL A 253 -20.37 -10.73 3.10
N GLN A 254 -20.07 -11.12 1.85
CA GLN A 254 -18.89 -10.69 1.13
C GLN A 254 -19.30 -9.64 0.09
N CYS A 255 -18.72 -8.46 0.17
CA CYS A 255 -18.93 -7.36 -0.77
C CYS A 255 -17.69 -7.16 -1.67
N SER A 256 -17.90 -6.70 -2.89
CA SER A 256 -16.88 -6.52 -3.93
C SER A 256 -17.06 -5.20 -4.68
N CYS A 257 -15.94 -4.63 -5.13
CA CYS A 257 -15.94 -3.48 -6.02
C CYS A 257 -15.29 -3.86 -7.37
N GLY A 258 -16.12 -3.97 -8.41
CA GLY A 258 -15.67 -4.34 -9.76
C GLY A 258 -15.03 -3.18 -10.51
N ILE A 259 -14.10 -3.50 -11.42
CA ILE A 259 -13.38 -2.49 -12.22
C ILE A 259 -14.35 -1.70 -13.10
N GLY A 260 -14.35 -0.37 -12.94
CA GLY A 260 -15.25 0.54 -13.66
C GLY A 260 -16.67 0.62 -13.09
N SER A 261 -16.96 -0.05 -11.97
CA SER A 261 -18.19 0.15 -11.19
C SER A 261 -17.96 1.15 -10.06
N SER A 262 -18.95 2.00 -9.78
CA SER A 262 -19.05 2.74 -8.51
C SER A 262 -20.02 2.08 -7.51
N ASN A 263 -20.75 1.05 -7.96
CA ASN A 263 -21.72 0.31 -7.17
C ASN A 263 -21.07 -0.88 -6.49
N LEU A 264 -21.28 -0.98 -5.17
CA LEU A 264 -20.88 -2.11 -4.36
C LEU A 264 -21.82 -3.29 -4.61
N TYR A 265 -21.27 -4.47 -4.91
CA TYR A 265 -22.06 -5.70 -5.02
C TYR A 265 -21.75 -6.62 -3.84
N CYS A 266 -22.78 -7.26 -3.27
CA CYS A 266 -22.62 -8.13 -2.11
C CYS A 266 -23.36 -9.45 -2.30
N MET A 267 -22.76 -10.55 -1.81
CA MET A 267 -23.25 -11.92 -1.90
C MET A 267 -23.02 -12.67 -0.58
N PRO A 268 -23.67 -13.83 -0.35
CA PRO A 268 -23.36 -14.70 0.77
C PRO A 268 -21.88 -15.12 0.73
N ALA A 269 -21.18 -15.03 1.86
CA ALA A 269 -19.79 -15.45 1.98
C ALA A 269 -19.65 -16.97 2.07
N SER A 270 -18.58 -17.53 1.51
CA SER A 270 -18.31 -18.99 1.50
C SER A 270 -18.07 -19.61 2.88
N LEU A 271 -17.83 -18.78 3.91
CA LEU A 271 -17.55 -19.20 5.29
C LEU A 271 -18.81 -19.26 6.19
N ALA A 272 -19.99 -18.98 5.64
CA ALA A 272 -21.23 -18.83 6.38
C ALA A 272 -21.78 -20.14 7.00
N VAL A 273 -21.32 -20.50 8.21
CA VAL A 273 -21.83 -21.69 8.94
C VAL A 273 -23.18 -21.43 9.64
N SER A 274 -23.42 -20.20 10.11
CA SER A 274 -24.65 -19.83 10.83
C SER A 274 -25.00 -18.35 10.69
N CYS A 275 -25.76 -18.01 9.64
CA CYS A 275 -26.12 -16.64 9.30
C CYS A 275 -27.63 -16.40 9.37
N SER A 276 -28.05 -15.15 9.60
CA SER A 276 -29.45 -14.74 9.47
C SER A 276 -29.92 -14.81 8.00
N SER A 277 -31.24 -14.83 7.78
CA SER A 277 -31.80 -15.01 6.43
C SER A 277 -31.34 -13.90 5.48
N MET A 278 -30.84 -14.30 4.32
CA MET A 278 -30.43 -13.41 3.22
C MET A 278 -31.48 -13.35 2.10
N GLN A 279 -32.70 -13.81 2.34
CA GLN A 279 -33.79 -13.73 1.38
C GLN A 279 -34.39 -12.32 1.37
N CYS A 280 -34.69 -11.78 0.19
CA CYS A 280 -35.43 -10.53 0.08
C CYS A 280 -36.91 -10.73 0.44
N GLY A 281 -37.46 -9.82 1.24
CA GLY A 281 -38.87 -9.83 1.62
C GLY A 281 -39.81 -9.86 0.41
N ASN A 282 -40.89 -10.65 0.51
CA ASN A 282 -41.89 -10.85 -0.55
C ASN A 282 -41.33 -11.39 -1.89
N SER A 283 -40.17 -12.06 -1.87
CA SER A 283 -39.49 -12.56 -3.07
C SER A 283 -38.79 -13.90 -2.81
N ASN A 284 -38.51 -14.66 -3.87
CA ASN A 284 -37.66 -15.86 -3.83
C ASN A 284 -36.19 -15.54 -4.14
N LEU A 285 -35.83 -14.26 -4.30
CA LEU A 285 -34.45 -13.85 -4.53
C LEU A 285 -33.66 -13.84 -3.23
N MET A 286 -32.52 -14.53 -3.24
CA MET A 286 -31.47 -14.43 -2.22
C MET A 286 -30.55 -13.24 -2.54
N LEU A 287 -29.85 -12.74 -1.53
CA LEU A 287 -28.83 -11.70 -1.66
C LEU A 287 -27.88 -11.99 -2.82
N GLY A 288 -27.67 -10.99 -3.68
CA GLY A 288 -26.86 -11.07 -4.90
C GLY A 288 -27.64 -11.48 -6.14
N ASN A 289 -28.77 -12.18 -6.01
CA ASN A 289 -29.55 -12.57 -7.18
C ASN A 289 -30.12 -11.35 -7.91
N VAL A 290 -29.94 -11.34 -9.22
CA VAL A 290 -30.55 -10.40 -10.16
C VAL A 290 -31.35 -11.19 -11.18
N THR A 291 -32.62 -10.85 -11.36
CA THR A 291 -33.45 -11.33 -12.47
C THR A 291 -33.84 -10.15 -13.35
N TRP A 292 -34.06 -10.41 -14.63
CA TRP A 292 -34.56 -9.38 -15.53
C TRP A 292 -35.54 -9.95 -16.54
N GLN A 293 -36.47 -9.11 -17.00
CA GLN A 293 -37.43 -9.43 -18.04
C GLN A 293 -37.33 -8.38 -19.14
N GLN A 294 -37.07 -8.82 -20.38
CA GLN A 294 -36.99 -7.93 -21.53
C GLN A 294 -38.39 -7.44 -21.93
N SER A 295 -38.50 -6.15 -22.20
CA SER A 295 -39.71 -5.47 -22.66
C SER A 295 -39.40 -4.56 -23.86
N THR A 296 -40.43 -3.98 -24.47
CA THR A 296 -40.27 -3.00 -25.57
C THR A 296 -39.64 -1.68 -25.13
N ALA A 297 -39.61 -1.38 -23.83
CA ALA A 297 -39.06 -0.14 -23.26
C ALA A 297 -37.67 -0.30 -22.62
N GLY A 298 -37.08 -1.50 -22.67
CA GLY A 298 -35.86 -1.87 -21.93
C GLY A 298 -36.06 -3.16 -21.15
N CYS A 299 -35.24 -3.37 -20.12
CA CYS A 299 -35.28 -4.57 -19.28
C CYS A 299 -35.75 -4.19 -17.88
N ASN A 300 -36.81 -4.83 -17.40
CA ASN A 300 -37.26 -4.69 -16.02
C ASN A 300 -36.39 -5.60 -15.15
N VAL A 301 -35.49 -5.00 -14.37
CA VAL A 301 -34.48 -5.66 -13.54
C VAL A 301 -34.96 -5.66 -12.09
N THR A 302 -35.04 -6.83 -11.49
CA THR A 302 -35.28 -7.00 -10.05
C THR A 302 -34.03 -7.60 -9.41
N SER A 303 -33.47 -6.92 -8.41
CA SER A 303 -32.29 -7.39 -7.67
C SER A 303 -32.52 -7.43 -6.18
N CYS A 304 -31.92 -8.42 -5.52
CA CYS A 304 -31.84 -8.48 -4.06
C CYS A 304 -30.46 -7.99 -3.61
N SER A 305 -30.38 -6.75 -3.13
CA SER A 305 -29.15 -6.12 -2.66
C SER A 305 -29.03 -6.15 -1.14
N TYR A 306 -27.81 -5.96 -0.65
CA TYR A 306 -27.55 -5.88 0.78
C TYR A 306 -27.85 -4.47 1.30
N GLY A 307 -28.46 -4.38 2.50
CA GLY A 307 -28.91 -3.13 3.12
C GLY A 307 -28.25 -2.77 4.45
N GLY A 308 -27.24 -3.51 4.89
CA GLY A 308 -26.49 -3.29 6.13
C GLY A 308 -26.82 -4.29 7.26
N TYR A 309 -26.01 -4.26 8.32
CA TYR A 309 -26.09 -5.17 9.47
C TYR A 309 -26.58 -4.47 10.73
N VAL A 310 -27.71 -4.90 11.27
CA VAL A 310 -28.37 -4.28 12.43
C VAL A 310 -28.71 -5.35 13.46
N ASN A 311 -28.17 -5.23 14.68
CA ASN A 311 -28.48 -6.09 15.83
C ASN A 311 -28.44 -7.60 15.52
N GLY A 312 -27.40 -8.06 14.80
CA GLY A 312 -27.26 -9.47 14.40
C GLY A 312 -28.07 -9.91 13.18
N THR A 313 -28.84 -9.00 12.57
CA THR A 313 -29.72 -9.29 11.44
C THR A 313 -29.20 -8.63 10.16
N ILE A 314 -29.11 -9.42 9.09
CA ILE A 314 -28.81 -8.95 7.74
C ILE A 314 -30.08 -8.30 7.16
N ILE A 315 -29.99 -7.02 6.80
CA ILE A 315 -31.06 -6.34 6.05
C ILE A 315 -30.82 -6.57 4.56
N THR A 316 -31.86 -6.98 3.85
CA THR A 316 -31.88 -7.11 2.39
C THR A 316 -32.86 -6.11 1.79
N MET A 317 -32.55 -5.58 0.60
CA MET A 317 -33.41 -4.65 -0.13
C MET A 317 -33.76 -5.24 -1.49
N LEU A 318 -35.05 -5.35 -1.77
CA LEU A 318 -35.56 -5.70 -3.09
C LEU A 318 -35.75 -4.42 -3.90
N SER A 319 -34.96 -4.24 -4.96
CA SER A 319 -35.12 -3.13 -5.90
C SER A 319 -35.61 -3.64 -7.25
N THR A 320 -36.52 -2.88 -7.87
CA THR A 320 -37.00 -3.12 -9.24
C THR A 320 -36.84 -1.86 -10.06
N SER A 321 -36.17 -1.93 -11.21
CA SER A 321 -35.82 -0.79 -12.05
C SER A 321 -35.98 -1.13 -13.53
N LEU A 322 -36.40 -0.17 -14.36
CA LEU A 322 -36.44 -0.32 -15.82
C LEU A 322 -35.15 0.25 -16.41
N GLU A 323 -34.27 -0.62 -16.90
CA GLU A 323 -32.98 -0.24 -17.48
C GLU A 323 -33.04 -0.28 -19.02
N PRO A 324 -32.45 0.68 -19.75
CA PRO A 324 -32.50 0.71 -21.21
C PRO A 324 -31.71 -0.42 -21.89
N ARG A 325 -30.86 -1.13 -21.14
CA ARG A 325 -30.14 -2.34 -21.55
C ARG A 325 -30.25 -3.35 -20.41
N CYS A 326 -30.34 -4.64 -20.75
CA CYS A 326 -30.32 -5.69 -19.75
C CYS A 326 -28.94 -5.74 -19.07
N PRO A 327 -28.85 -6.04 -17.76
CA PRO A 327 -27.58 -6.24 -17.07
C PRO A 327 -26.73 -7.28 -17.78
N ALA A 328 -25.47 -6.93 -18.02
CA ALA A 328 -24.45 -7.92 -18.38
C ALA A 328 -24.18 -8.85 -17.18
N PRO A 329 -23.62 -10.06 -17.40
CA PRO A 329 -23.07 -10.85 -16.31
C PRO A 329 -22.09 -10.00 -15.49
N GLN A 330 -22.27 -9.98 -14.18
CA GLN A 330 -21.45 -9.15 -13.29
C GLN A 330 -19.99 -9.59 -13.35
N GLN A 331 -19.10 -8.60 -13.44
CA GLN A 331 -17.66 -8.84 -13.46
C GLN A 331 -17.11 -8.71 -12.04
N PHE A 332 -16.73 -9.85 -11.50
CA PHE A 332 -16.05 -9.96 -10.21
C PHE A 332 -14.56 -9.73 -10.37
N PRO A 333 -13.88 -9.03 -9.43
CA PRO A 333 -12.43 -9.08 -9.36
C PRO A 333 -11.96 -10.54 -9.27
N PRO A 334 -10.94 -10.99 -10.03
CA PRO A 334 -10.49 -12.37 -9.96
C PRO A 334 -9.94 -12.67 -8.57
N LEU A 335 -10.46 -13.71 -7.92
CA LEU A 335 -9.89 -14.23 -6.69
C LEU A 335 -8.59 -14.98 -6.99
N ILE A 336 -7.62 -14.84 -6.08
CA ILE A 336 -6.28 -15.40 -6.17
C ILE A 336 -6.16 -16.50 -5.11
N ALA A 337 -5.58 -17.65 -5.46
CA ALA A 337 -5.29 -18.69 -4.47
C ALA A 337 -4.27 -18.18 -3.42
N PRO A 338 -4.33 -18.64 -2.16
CA PRO A 338 -3.37 -18.23 -1.13
C PRO A 338 -1.91 -18.39 -1.61
N PRO A 339 -1.10 -17.31 -1.65
CA PRO A 339 0.21 -17.35 -2.28
C PRO A 339 1.20 -18.18 -1.45
N SER A 340 1.93 -19.07 -2.11
CA SER A 340 3.00 -19.90 -1.54
C SER A 340 4.41 -19.48 -1.99
N SER A 341 4.50 -18.51 -2.90
CA SER A 341 5.76 -17.91 -3.35
C SER A 341 5.51 -16.49 -3.86
N VAL A 342 6.56 -15.67 -3.89
CA VAL A 342 6.51 -14.30 -4.44
C VAL A 342 6.93 -14.33 -5.90
N SER A 343 6.00 -14.07 -6.83
CA SER A 343 6.33 -13.97 -8.26
C SER A 343 7.04 -12.65 -8.55
N ARG A 344 7.95 -12.64 -9.53
CA ARG A 344 8.79 -11.46 -9.79
C ARG A 344 7.99 -10.28 -10.33
N GLU A 345 6.80 -10.47 -10.88
CA GLU A 345 5.89 -9.38 -11.26
C GLU A 345 5.47 -8.50 -10.06
N SER A 346 5.45 -9.04 -8.83
CA SER A 346 5.16 -8.23 -7.63
C SER A 346 6.30 -7.28 -7.23
N LEU A 347 7.46 -7.33 -7.90
CA LEU A 347 8.58 -6.38 -7.74
C LEU A 347 8.79 -5.43 -8.92
N PHE A 348 8.17 -5.67 -10.08
CA PHE A 348 8.41 -4.87 -11.28
C PHE A 348 7.11 -4.44 -11.96
N ALA A 349 6.71 -3.18 -11.74
CA ALA A 349 5.89 -2.50 -12.74
C ALA A 349 6.76 -2.28 -13.99
N PRO A 350 6.33 -2.70 -15.20
CA PRO A 350 7.10 -2.45 -16.41
C PRO A 350 7.18 -0.94 -16.65
N ALA A 351 8.40 -0.40 -16.71
CA ALA A 351 8.60 0.99 -17.09
C ALA A 351 8.00 1.20 -18.50
N PRO A 352 7.05 2.15 -18.69
CA PRO A 352 6.52 2.42 -20.01
C PRO A 352 7.66 2.91 -20.92
N ALA A 353 7.85 2.22 -22.04
CA ALA A 353 8.85 2.62 -23.03
C ALA A 353 8.54 4.05 -23.52
N PRO A 354 9.56 4.90 -23.75
CA PRO A 354 9.34 6.27 -24.21
C PRO A 354 8.66 6.25 -25.59
N SER A 355 7.42 6.73 -25.65
CA SER A 355 6.68 6.90 -26.89
C SER A 355 7.32 8.01 -27.71
N GLN A 356 7.98 7.64 -28.81
CA GLN A 356 8.51 8.61 -29.77
C GLN A 356 7.34 9.32 -30.46
N SER A 357 7.33 10.65 -30.40
CA SER A 357 6.47 11.49 -31.23
C SER A 357 6.90 11.36 -32.70
N GLY A 358 6.05 10.76 -33.53
CA GLY A 358 6.38 10.36 -34.90
C GLY A 358 5.28 10.64 -35.92
N GLY A 359 5.13 11.91 -36.28
CA GLY A 359 4.52 12.43 -37.52
C GLY A 359 3.35 11.66 -38.17
N ALA A 360 2.11 12.09 -37.90
CA ALA A 360 0.98 11.80 -38.79
C ALA A 360 0.94 12.84 -39.93
N THR A 361 1.13 12.39 -41.17
CA THR A 361 0.96 13.21 -42.39
C THR A 361 -0.52 13.54 -42.64
N ALA A 362 -0.78 14.76 -43.10
CA ALA A 362 -2.13 15.28 -43.28
C ALA A 362 -2.83 14.76 -44.55
N THR A 363 -4.10 14.42 -44.43
CA THR A 363 -5.10 14.51 -45.50
C THR A 363 -6.42 15.06 -44.93
N SER A 364 -6.80 16.25 -45.39
CA SER A 364 -8.10 16.88 -45.10
C SER A 364 -9.20 16.27 -45.99
N PRO A 365 -10.48 16.37 -45.59
CA PRO A 365 -11.36 17.30 -46.30
C PRO A 365 -11.98 18.36 -45.38
N ALA A 366 -12.61 19.37 -45.97
CA ALA A 366 -12.91 20.65 -45.32
C ALA A 366 -14.41 20.95 -45.15
N SER A 367 -14.69 21.84 -44.19
CA SER A 367 -15.92 22.66 -44.04
C SER A 367 -17.19 21.90 -43.59
N SER A 368 -18.12 22.50 -42.82
CA SER A 368 -18.44 23.93 -42.75
C SER A 368 -19.12 24.39 -41.44
N VAL A 369 -19.08 25.71 -41.21
CA VAL A 369 -19.89 26.56 -40.30
C VAL A 369 -19.64 26.48 -38.78
N VAL A 370 -19.18 27.62 -38.25
CA VAL A 370 -19.20 28.03 -36.83
C VAL A 370 -20.20 29.20 -36.69
N PRO A 371 -20.87 29.35 -35.55
CA PRO A 371 -21.09 30.69 -34.99
C PRO A 371 -20.47 30.82 -33.58
N SER A 372 -19.90 32.00 -33.34
CA SER A 372 -19.17 32.38 -32.11
C SER A 372 -20.08 32.75 -30.94
N SER A 373 -19.65 32.46 -29.71
CA SER A 373 -19.83 33.34 -28.53
C SER A 373 -19.07 32.84 -27.29
N GLY A 374 -18.48 33.76 -26.51
CA GLY A 374 -18.21 33.57 -25.08
C GLY A 374 -16.88 32.91 -24.68
N ALA A 375 -15.81 33.71 -24.58
CA ALA A 375 -14.64 33.30 -23.80
C ALA A 375 -14.92 33.51 -22.30
N VAL A 376 -14.84 32.44 -21.50
CA VAL A 376 -14.81 32.49 -20.03
C VAL A 376 -13.49 31.89 -19.57
N LEU A 377 -12.70 32.67 -18.82
CA LEU A 377 -11.47 32.20 -18.19
C LEU A 377 -11.82 31.26 -17.02
N GLY A 378 -11.76 29.95 -17.28
CA GLY A 378 -11.90 28.93 -16.24
C GLY A 378 -10.63 28.81 -15.40
N LEU A 379 -10.69 29.28 -14.16
CA LEU A 379 -9.70 28.96 -13.12
C LEU A 379 -9.72 27.45 -12.84
N PRO A 380 -8.58 26.81 -12.51
CA PRO A 380 -8.57 25.40 -12.10
C PRO A 380 -9.34 25.23 -10.78
N PRO A 381 -10.04 24.10 -10.58
CA PRO A 381 -10.86 23.88 -9.39
C PRO A 381 -10.00 23.75 -8.12
N THR A 382 -10.15 24.70 -7.21
CA THR A 382 -9.51 24.69 -5.89
C THR A 382 -10.29 23.78 -4.93
N ASN A 383 -9.99 22.49 -4.93
CA ASN A 383 -10.43 21.51 -3.93
C ASN A 383 -9.38 20.39 -3.77
N ALA A 384 -8.14 20.76 -3.43
CA ALA A 384 -7.13 19.79 -3.03
C ALA A 384 -7.30 19.45 -1.52
N PRO A 385 -7.13 18.18 -1.11
CA PRO A 385 -7.11 17.84 0.32
C PRO A 385 -5.89 18.45 1.02
N SER A 386 -6.10 19.11 2.16
CA SER A 386 -5.06 19.87 2.87
C SER A 386 -4.09 18.99 3.68
N GLY A 387 -3.32 18.13 3.01
CA GLY A 387 -2.16 17.46 3.60
C GLY A 387 -0.99 18.42 3.83
N ARG A 388 -0.13 18.15 4.82
CA ARG A 388 1.13 18.89 5.01
C ARG A 388 2.30 17.93 5.13
N LEU A 389 3.29 18.10 4.25
CA LEU A 389 4.56 17.40 4.37
C LEU A 389 5.39 17.98 5.52
N THR A 390 5.92 17.10 6.37
CA THR A 390 6.98 17.43 7.32
C THR A 390 8.17 16.51 7.06
N SER A 391 9.32 17.08 6.74
CA SER A 391 10.60 16.40 6.95
C SER A 391 10.75 16.10 8.45
N GLY A 392 11.16 14.89 8.81
CA GLY A 392 11.38 14.53 10.21
C GLY A 392 12.33 15.49 10.92
N SER A 393 11.80 16.28 11.85
CA SER A 393 12.56 17.15 12.74
C SER A 393 11.97 17.04 14.14
N SER A 394 12.81 16.72 15.11
CA SER A 394 12.45 16.60 16.52
C SER A 394 11.67 17.81 17.03
N SER A 395 10.53 17.56 17.68
CA SER A 395 9.70 18.62 18.27
C SER A 395 10.41 19.22 19.48
N VAL A 396 11.08 20.35 19.29
CA VAL A 396 11.64 21.15 20.38
C VAL A 396 10.58 22.13 20.86
N ASN A 397 9.90 21.81 21.97
CA ASN A 397 8.99 22.74 22.62
C ASN A 397 9.76 23.83 23.40
N PRO A 398 9.21 25.05 23.52
CA PRO A 398 9.98 26.21 23.97
C PRO A 398 10.03 26.40 25.50
N LEU A 399 11.15 26.97 25.95
CA LEU A 399 11.32 27.79 27.16
C LEU A 399 10.91 27.19 28.53
N ALA A 400 11.92 26.67 29.23
CA ALA A 400 12.02 26.77 30.69
C ALA A 400 13.44 27.21 31.08
N SER A 401 13.59 27.88 32.22
CA SER A 401 14.65 28.89 32.44
C SER A 401 15.70 28.51 33.50
N PHE A 402 16.87 29.15 33.40
CA PHE A 402 17.97 29.28 34.41
C PHE A 402 18.95 28.10 34.59
N PRO A 403 20.18 28.36 35.13
CA PRO A 403 21.00 29.58 35.06
C PRO A 403 22.44 29.34 34.54
N ILE A 404 23.17 30.43 34.32
CA ILE A 404 24.56 30.48 33.84
C ILE A 404 25.55 30.20 34.99
N ALA A 405 26.57 29.35 34.75
CA ALA A 405 27.74 29.21 35.62
C ALA A 405 29.05 28.98 34.82
N ILE A 406 29.71 30.10 34.54
CA ILE A 406 31.15 30.35 34.29
C ILE A 406 32.12 29.15 34.45
N VAL A 407 32.94 28.88 33.43
CA VAL A 407 34.43 28.83 33.53
C VAL A 407 35.04 29.44 32.26
N LEU A 408 35.95 30.39 32.44
CA LEU A 408 36.89 30.88 31.42
C LEU A 408 38.15 30.03 31.45
N GLU A 409 38.70 29.66 30.29
CA GLU A 409 40.15 29.67 30.13
C GLU A 409 40.55 29.98 28.67
N LEU A 410 41.61 30.78 28.52
CA LEU A 410 42.17 31.15 27.23
C LEU A 410 43.28 30.16 26.87
N GLU A 411 43.43 29.85 25.58
CA GLU A 411 44.73 30.04 24.94
C GLU A 411 44.55 30.64 23.54
N CYS A 412 45.45 31.57 23.20
CA CYS A 412 45.47 32.31 21.96
C CYS A 412 46.89 32.26 21.42
N PHE A 413 47.09 31.89 20.14
CA PHE A 413 48.35 32.15 19.45
C PHE A 413 48.19 32.31 17.94
N SER A 414 48.51 33.51 17.43
CA SER A 414 48.93 33.88 16.05
C SER A 414 48.09 33.34 14.86
N GLY A 415 47.49 34.17 14.00
CA GLY A 415 48.09 35.30 13.25
C GLY A 415 48.51 34.81 11.85
N LEU A 416 48.19 35.45 10.71
CA LEU A 416 48.06 36.90 10.45
C LEU A 416 47.08 37.19 9.26
N GLU A 417 46.77 38.48 9.09
CA GLU A 417 46.08 39.22 8.00
C GLU A 417 46.16 38.65 6.55
N LEU A 418 45.22 38.93 5.63
CA LEU A 418 44.70 40.26 5.21
C LEU A 418 43.23 40.27 4.76
N ALA A 419 42.61 41.46 4.88
CA ALA A 419 41.22 41.74 4.53
C ALA A 419 40.98 41.99 3.02
N TRP A 420 39.72 41.95 2.57
CA TRP A 420 38.94 43.13 2.12
C TRP A 420 37.45 42.76 1.92
N LEU A 421 36.59 43.79 1.80
CA LEU A 421 35.13 43.73 1.98
C LEU A 421 34.33 43.78 0.65
N PHE A 422 33.00 43.77 0.83
CA PHE A 422 31.89 43.92 -0.14
C PHE A 422 31.41 42.64 -0.85
N SER A 423 30.12 42.37 -1.09
CA SER A 423 28.79 42.75 -0.57
C SER A 423 27.81 42.63 -1.75
N SER A 424 26.68 41.96 -1.52
CA SER A 424 25.40 42.11 -2.26
C SER A 424 25.24 41.59 -3.71
N SER A 425 24.11 40.89 -3.87
CA SER A 425 23.15 40.97 -4.98
C SER A 425 23.35 40.25 -6.32
N ASP A 426 22.38 39.37 -6.57
CA ASP A 426 21.56 39.27 -7.79
C ASP A 426 22.15 38.78 -9.14
N MET A 427 21.76 37.54 -9.45
CA MET A 427 20.90 37.17 -10.59
C MET A 427 21.48 37.01 -12.01
N SER A 428 21.26 35.78 -12.51
CA SER A 428 21.00 35.38 -13.91
C SER A 428 22.14 35.16 -14.93
N PHE A 429 22.23 33.87 -15.29
CA PHE A 429 22.17 33.30 -16.65
C PHE A 429 23.27 33.58 -17.70
N SER A 430 23.68 32.47 -18.30
CA SER A 430 24.19 32.28 -19.68
C SER A 430 25.70 32.25 -19.92
N ASP A 431 26.03 31.22 -20.70
CA ASP A 431 27.05 31.16 -21.76
C ASP A 431 28.50 30.68 -21.51
N LEU A 432 28.94 29.94 -22.53
CA LEU A 432 30.30 29.58 -22.95
C LEU A 432 31.01 28.39 -22.27
N CYS A 433 30.68 27.21 -22.80
CA CYS A 433 31.69 26.19 -23.12
C CYS A 433 32.80 26.81 -24.00
N PRO A 434 34.08 26.40 -23.85
CA PRO A 434 34.61 25.55 -24.92
C PRO A 434 35.62 24.45 -24.47
N LEU A 435 35.52 23.32 -25.17
CA LEU A 435 36.61 22.47 -25.67
C LEU A 435 37.81 22.13 -24.76
N CYS A 436 37.96 20.82 -24.47
CA CYS A 436 39.21 20.16 -24.84
C CYS A 436 39.00 18.70 -25.26
N VAL A 437 39.78 18.26 -26.25
CA VAL A 437 39.63 16.98 -26.96
C VAL A 437 40.64 15.97 -26.43
N HIS A 438 40.24 14.72 -26.17
CA HIS A 438 41.05 13.57 -26.60
C HIS A 438 40.25 12.28 -26.75
N ARG A 439 40.83 11.37 -27.56
CA ARG A 439 40.15 10.32 -28.32
C ARG A 439 40.77 8.95 -28.02
N ALA A 440 39.96 7.96 -27.65
CA ALA A 440 40.33 6.54 -27.73
C ALA A 440 39.08 5.68 -28.00
N ARG A 441 39.08 4.94 -29.11
CA ARG A 441 38.02 3.99 -29.50
C ARG A 441 38.71 2.76 -30.06
N ALA A 442 38.47 1.59 -29.47
CA ALA A 442 39.04 0.31 -29.94
C ALA A 442 38.02 -0.45 -30.81
N PRO A 443 38.45 -1.32 -31.75
CA PRO A 443 37.62 -1.73 -32.88
C PRO A 443 36.96 -3.11 -32.75
N ILE A 444 35.86 -3.26 -33.50
CA ILE A 444 35.18 -4.54 -33.78
C ILE A 444 35.82 -5.18 -35.02
N SER A 445 36.02 -6.50 -35.01
CA SER A 445 36.40 -7.27 -36.20
C SER A 445 35.30 -8.26 -36.59
N ARG A 446 34.92 -8.28 -37.87
CA ARG A 446 33.95 -9.22 -38.46
C ARG A 446 34.68 -10.50 -38.90
N ARG A 447 33.99 -11.65 -38.80
CA ARG A 447 34.11 -12.71 -39.82
C ARG A 447 32.74 -13.11 -40.33
N VAL A 448 32.69 -13.36 -41.64
CA VAL A 448 31.55 -13.87 -42.39
C VAL A 448 31.79 -15.36 -42.65
N GLY A 449 30.73 -16.16 -42.55
CA GLY A 449 30.69 -17.58 -42.91
C GLY A 449 29.23 -17.97 -43.15
N ASP A 450 28.97 -18.64 -44.26
CA ASP A 450 27.66 -18.69 -44.92
C ASP A 450 27.12 -20.13 -45.07
N ARG A 451 25.80 -20.25 -45.29
CA ARG A 451 25.02 -21.38 -45.87
C ARG A 451 24.19 -22.34 -45.00
N ARG A 452 22.89 -22.30 -45.35
CA ARG A 452 21.96 -23.42 -45.68
C ARG A 452 21.30 -24.28 -44.58
N SER A 453 19.99 -24.02 -44.44
CA SER A 453 18.87 -24.90 -44.82
C SER A 453 18.79 -26.34 -44.28
N GLY A 454 17.71 -26.62 -43.53
CA GLY A 454 17.21 -27.98 -43.24
C GLY A 454 15.87 -27.94 -42.49
N SER A 455 14.93 -28.81 -42.87
CA SER A 455 13.55 -28.92 -42.34
C SER A 455 13.27 -30.34 -41.84
N GLY A 456 12.24 -30.52 -40.99
CA GLY A 456 11.82 -31.78 -40.36
C GLY A 456 11.87 -31.64 -38.83
N GLU A 457 10.82 -31.82 -38.02
CA GLU A 457 9.63 -32.72 -38.04
C GLU A 457 9.92 -34.14 -37.51
N GLU A 458 8.90 -34.76 -36.90
CA GLU A 458 8.89 -35.99 -36.08
C GLU A 458 9.55 -35.90 -34.67
N SER A 459 9.18 -36.69 -33.65
CA SER A 459 7.90 -37.07 -33.01
C SER A 459 8.14 -38.31 -32.11
N GLU A 460 7.25 -38.56 -31.14
CA GLU A 460 7.09 -39.86 -30.42
C GLU A 460 8.22 -40.33 -29.45
N ALA A 461 7.99 -41.17 -28.42
CA ALA A 461 6.74 -41.72 -27.86
C ALA A 461 6.87 -42.25 -26.40
N ARG A 462 5.72 -42.21 -25.69
CA ARG A 462 5.11 -43.22 -24.78
C ARG A 462 5.89 -44.02 -23.72
N GLY A 463 5.23 -44.10 -22.55
CA GLY A 463 4.92 -45.36 -21.84
C GLY A 463 5.84 -45.73 -20.66
N GLY A 464 5.37 -46.38 -19.58
CA GLY A 464 4.00 -46.70 -19.18
C GLY A 464 3.93 -47.46 -17.83
N GLU A 465 2.90 -47.15 -17.03
CA GLU A 465 1.92 -48.10 -16.47
C GLU A 465 2.35 -49.45 -15.80
N ARG A 466 2.23 -49.52 -14.46
CA ARG A 466 1.60 -50.58 -13.61
C ARG A 466 1.86 -50.27 -12.12
N VAL A 467 0.90 -50.23 -11.18
CA VAL A 467 -0.08 -51.23 -10.66
C VAL A 467 0.55 -52.35 -9.80
N LEU A 468 0.35 -52.24 -8.47
CA LEU A 468 0.30 -53.33 -7.47
C LEU A 468 -0.40 -52.76 -6.20
N LYS A 469 -1.67 -53.03 -5.90
CA LYS A 469 -2.27 -54.17 -5.15
C LYS A 469 -1.75 -54.44 -3.71
N SER A 470 -2.56 -53.96 -2.74
CA SER A 470 -3.22 -54.71 -1.62
C SER A 470 -2.40 -55.45 -0.54
N LEU A 471 -2.96 -55.42 0.71
CA LEU A 471 -2.56 -55.98 2.04
C LEU A 471 -2.32 -54.81 3.04
N ILE A 472 -2.77 -54.72 4.31
CA ILE A 472 -3.59 -55.49 5.30
C ILE A 472 -4.37 -54.40 6.13
N GLY A 473 -5.47 -54.58 6.88
CA GLY A 473 -6.27 -55.73 7.32
C GLY A 473 -6.60 -55.65 8.83
N SER A 474 -7.90 -55.49 9.17
CA SER A 474 -8.58 -55.75 10.48
C SER A 474 -8.21 -55.02 11.79
N ASN A 475 -9.27 -54.47 12.41
CA ASN A 475 -9.64 -54.46 13.84
C ASN A 475 -8.66 -53.98 14.93
N PHE A 476 -9.12 -53.00 15.71
CA PHE A 476 -9.25 -53.21 17.16
C PHE A 476 -10.48 -52.50 17.73
N SER A 477 -11.20 -53.17 18.63
CA SER A 477 -12.32 -52.64 19.39
C SER A 477 -12.00 -52.85 20.86
N THR A 478 -12.08 -51.81 21.68
CA THR A 478 -11.89 -51.92 23.13
C THR A 478 -12.92 -51.09 23.89
N GLN A 479 -13.60 -51.78 24.79
CA GLN A 479 -14.74 -51.34 25.58
C GLN A 479 -14.36 -51.52 27.06
N HIS A 480 -14.24 -50.44 27.84
CA HIS A 480 -14.29 -50.39 29.32
C HIS A 480 -14.18 -48.90 29.70
N ARG A 481 -15.12 -48.20 30.36
CA ARG A 481 -16.07 -48.45 31.46
C ARG A 481 -15.50 -48.12 32.86
N ASN A 482 -16.03 -47.01 33.40
CA ASN A 482 -16.22 -46.60 34.81
C ASN A 482 -15.19 -45.70 35.54
N ASN A 483 -15.77 -44.68 36.19
CA ASN A 483 -15.38 -43.98 37.43
C ASN A 483 -14.13 -43.07 37.39
N ARG A 484 -14.06 -41.96 38.14
CA ARG A 484 -15.03 -41.17 38.93
C ARG A 484 -14.38 -39.80 39.26
N ASP A 485 -15.20 -38.83 39.65
CA ASP A 485 -14.95 -37.76 40.63
C ASP A 485 -13.51 -37.18 40.73
N GLU A 486 -13.22 -36.09 40.01
CA GLU A 486 -12.94 -34.73 40.55
C GLU A 486 -12.73 -33.71 39.41
#